data_AF-A0A661R197-F1
#
_entry.id   AF-A0A661R197-F1
#
_cell.length_a   1.000
_cell.length_b   1.000
_cell.length_c   1.000
_cell.angle_alpha   90.00
_cell.angle_beta   90.00
_cell.angle_gamma   90.00
#
_symmetry.space_group_name_H-M   'P 1'
#
loop_
_entity.id
_entity.type
_entity.pdbx_description
1 polymer ?
#
loop_
_entity_poly.entity_id
_entity_poly.type
_entity_poly.pdbx_seq_one_letter_code
_entity_poly.pdbx_strand_id
1 'polypeptide(L)' 'MVDSDLVLAKSSSVKRHLNRVIEKRHTDLQTFLQDIDRQESILFNLQMAIQNCIDIAAHSTKTQS' A
#
# COMPACT_ATOMS: atom_id res chain seq x y z
N MET A 1 16.46 -15.08 -11.61
CA MET A 1 16.68 -13.68 -12.02
C MET A 1 15.55 -12.83 -11.44
N VAL A 2 15.84 -11.70 -10.80
CA VAL A 2 14.78 -10.87 -10.21
C VAL A 2 13.92 -10.35 -11.37
N ASP A 3 12.69 -10.81 -11.44
CA ASP A 3 11.69 -10.30 -12.37
C ASP A 3 11.44 -8.81 -12.07
N SER A 4 12.08 -7.96 -12.87
CA SER A 4 12.03 -6.51 -12.72
C SER A 4 10.65 -5.96 -13.05
N ASP A 5 9.89 -6.62 -13.93
CA ASP A 5 8.53 -6.23 -14.30
C ASP A 5 7.58 -6.46 -13.12
N LEU A 6 7.74 -7.58 -12.39
CA LEU A 6 6.99 -7.85 -11.16
C LEU A 6 7.27 -6.78 -10.10
N VAL A 7 8.53 -6.43 -9.90
CA VAL A 7 8.92 -5.40 -8.92
C VAL A 7 8.35 -4.03 -9.30
N LEU A 8 8.42 -3.65 -10.58
CA LEU A 8 7.87 -2.40 -11.09
C LEU A 8 6.33 -2.34 -10.98
N ALA A 9 5.64 -3.44 -11.30
CA ALA A 9 4.19 -3.54 -11.18
C ALA A 9 3.72 -3.40 -9.72
N LYS A 10 4.39 -4.08 -8.78
CA LYS A 10 4.09 -3.98 -7.35
C LYS A 10 4.44 -2.59 -6.79
N SER A 11 5.55 -2.00 -7.21
CA SER A 11 5.93 -0.63 -6.82
C SER A 11 4.90 0.40 -7.30
N SER A 12 4.36 0.23 -8.51
CA SER A 12 3.28 1.06 -9.03
C SER A 12 1.99 0.90 -8.21
N SER A 13 1.69 -0.33 -7.77
CA SER A 13 0.55 -0.61 -6.88
C SER A 13 0.73 0.05 -5.50
N VAL A 14 1.93 -0.02 -4.91
CA VAL A 14 2.26 0.69 -3.65
C VAL A 14 1.99 2.18 -3.79
N LYS A 15 2.51 2.81 -4.86
CA LYS A 15 2.29 4.24 -5.12
C LYS A 15 0.80 4.58 -5.22
N ARG A 16 0.02 3.76 -5.92
CA ARG A 16 -1.44 3.96 -6.04
C ARG A 16 -2.14 3.89 -4.68
N HIS A 17 -1.80 2.92 -3.84
CA HIS A 17 -2.38 2.80 -2.49
C HIS A 17 -2.00 3.99 -1.59
N LEU A 18 -0.74 4.41 -1.62
CA LEU A 18 -0.29 5.59 -0.88
C LEU A 18 -1.00 6.87 -1.33
N ASN A 19 -1.23 7.06 -2.63
CA ASN A 19 -2.00 8.19 -3.14
C ASN A 19 -3.43 8.20 -2.58
N ARG A 20 -4.10 7.05 -2.50
CA ARG A 20 -5.45 6.97 -1.89
C ARG A 20 -5.46 7.30 -0.40
N VAL A 21 -4.42 6.93 0.33
CA VAL A 21 -4.25 7.34 1.74
C VAL A 21 -4.06 8.85 1.83
N ILE A 22 -3.20 9.43 0.99
CA ILE A 22 -2.94 10.88 0.94
C ILE A 22 -4.23 11.66 0.65
N GLU A 23 -5.02 11.23 -0.32
CA GLU A 23 -6.29 11.87 -0.69
C GLU A 23 -7.29 11.90 0.48
N LYS A 24 -7.35 10.83 1.28
CA LYS A 24 -8.37 10.67 2.33
C LYS A 24 -7.94 11.15 3.72
N ARG A 25 -6.64 11.24 4.00
CA ARG A 25 -6.12 11.60 5.35
C ARG A 25 -6.28 13.07 5.71
N HIS A 26 -6.57 13.95 4.74
CA HIS A 26 -6.62 15.40 4.97
C HIS A 26 -8.00 15.79 5.50
N THR A 27 -8.17 15.60 6.80
CA THR A 27 -9.35 16.04 7.56
C THR A 27 -8.94 16.27 9.02
N ASP A 28 -9.74 17.01 9.78
CA ASP A 28 -9.55 17.13 11.21
C ASP A 28 -9.89 15.81 11.95
N LEU A 29 -9.41 15.70 13.18
CA LEU A 29 -9.56 14.49 13.99
C LEU A 29 -11.02 14.13 14.30
N GLN A 30 -11.88 15.12 14.55
CA GLN A 30 -13.29 14.84 14.89
C GLN A 30 -14.02 14.26 13.68
N THR A 31 -13.86 14.86 12.51
CA THR A 31 -14.38 14.32 11.25
C THR A 31 -13.84 12.93 10.96
N PHE A 32 -12.54 12.68 11.20
CA PHE A 32 -11.96 11.36 11.01
C PHE A 32 -12.59 10.30 11.91
N LEU A 33 -12.76 10.58 13.21
CA LEU A 33 -13.31 9.64 14.18
C LEU A 33 -14.79 9.30 13.94
N GLN A 34 -15.53 10.19 13.29
CA GLN A 34 -16.95 9.99 12.96
C GLN A 34 -17.18 9.34 11.58
N ASP A 35 -16.14 9.21 10.76
CA ASP A 35 -16.22 8.70 9.39
C ASP A 35 -15.54 7.32 9.28
N ILE A 36 -16.29 6.26 9.61
CA ILE A 36 -15.81 4.86 9.60
C ILE A 36 -15.35 4.45 8.20
N ASP A 37 -16.11 4.81 7.16
CA ASP A 37 -15.78 4.47 5.77
C ASP A 37 -14.41 5.04 5.36
N ARG A 38 -14.09 6.26 5.80
CA ARG A 38 -12.77 6.85 5.62
C ARG A 38 -11.68 6.12 6.39
N GLN A 39 -11.93 5.78 7.66
CA GLN A 39 -10.98 5.03 8.49
C GLN A 39 -10.64 3.68 7.84
N GLU A 40 -11.66 2.91 7.47
CA GLU A 40 -11.52 1.61 6.81
C GLU A 40 -10.81 1.74 5.47
N SER A 41 -11.13 2.77 4.68
CA SER A 41 -10.46 2.98 3.40
C SER A 41 -8.98 3.32 3.55
N ILE A 42 -8.61 4.11 4.57
CA ILE A 42 -7.20 4.40 4.87
C ILE A 42 -6.48 3.13 5.35
N LEU A 43 -7.07 2.40 6.29
CA LEU A 43 -6.53 1.14 6.80
C LEU A 43 -6.29 0.12 5.67
N PHE A 44 -7.29 -0.10 4.83
CA PHE A 44 -7.21 -1.02 3.70
C PHE A 44 -6.07 -0.66 2.75
N ASN A 45 -5.94 0.61 2.35
CA ASN A 45 -4.88 1.01 1.43
C ASN A 45 -3.49 0.94 2.07
N LEU A 46 -3.36 1.21 3.37
CA LEU A 46 -2.11 0.99 4.10
C LEU A 46 -1.72 -0.49 4.13
N GLN A 47 -2.66 -1.38 4.46
CA GLN A 47 -2.44 -2.83 4.46
C GLN A 47 -2.00 -3.33 3.08
N MET A 48 -2.67 -2.88 2.01
CA MET A 48 -2.31 -3.27 0.64
C MET A 48 -0.94 -2.76 0.20
N ALA A 49 -0.54 -1.54 0.61
CA ALA A 49 0.79 -1.02 0.35
C ALA A 49 1.86 -1.87 1.04
N ILE A 50 1.66 -2.20 2.32
CA ILE A 50 2.57 -3.04 3.11
C ILE A 50 2.68 -4.44 2.49
N GLN A 51 1.56 -5.06 2.11
CA GLN A 51 1.56 -6.39 1.50
C GLN A 51 2.36 -6.41 0.17
N ASN A 52 2.22 -5.39 -0.68
CA ASN A 52 3.01 -5.31 -1.90
C ASN A 52 4.51 -5.16 -1.63
N CYS A 53 4.91 -4.44 -0.58
CA CYS A 53 6.31 -4.38 -0.15
C CYS A 53 6.82 -5.75 0.34
N ILE A 54 6.01 -6.49 1.11
CA ILE A 54 6.34 -7.84 1.59
C ILE A 54 6.53 -8.78 0.39
N ASP A 55 5.65 -8.71 -0.61
CA ASP A 55 5.74 -9.57 -1.79
C ASP A 55 6.99 -9.29 -2.63
N ILE A 56 7.39 -8.02 -2.76
CA ILE A 56 8.66 -7.64 -3.43
C ILE A 56 9.86 -8.24 -2.68
N ALA A 57 9.86 -8.14 -1.34
CA ALA A 57 10.92 -8.70 -0.52
C ALA A 57 10.99 -10.24 -0.65
N ALA A 58 9.83 -10.92 -0.60
CA ALA A 58 9.74 -12.37 -0.75
C ALA A 58 10.18 -12.86 -2.14
N HIS A 59 9.92 -12.09 -3.20
CA HIS A 59 10.41 -12.40 -4.55
C HIS A 59 11.94 -12.29 -4.63
N SER A 60 12.50 -11.27 -3.97
CA SER A 60 13.95 -11.03 -3.94
C SER A 60 14.70 -12.17 -3.23
N THR A 61 14.15 -12.72 -2.15
CA THR A 61 14.78 -13.83 -1.40
C THR A 61 14.64 -15.18 -2.10
N LYS A 62 13.48 -15.49 -2.71
CA LYS A 62 13.27 -16.72 -3.49
C LYS A 62 14.20 -16.84 -4.71
N THR A 63 14.72 -15.70 -5.18
CA THR A 63 15.59 -15.65 -6.35
C THR A 63 17.07 -15.93 -6.02
N GLN A 64 17.44 -15.96 -4.73
CA GLN A 64 18.82 -16.18 -4.26
C GLN A 64 19.11 -17.62 -3.78
N SER A 65 18.12 -18.52 -3.83
CA SER A 65 18.21 -19.95 -3.49
C SER A 65 18.10 -20.83 -4.72
#